data_AF-A0A062HPQ4-F1
#
_entry.id   AF-A0A062HPQ4-F1
#
_cell.length_a   1.000
_cell.length_b   1.000
_cell.length_c   1.000
_cell.angle_alpha   90.00
_cell.angle_beta   90.00
_cell.angle_gamma   90.00
#
_symmetry.space_group_name_H-M   'P 1'
#
loop_
_entity.id
_entity.type
_entity.pdbx_description
1 polymer ?
#
loop_
_entity_poly.entity_id
_entity_poly.type
_entity_poly.pdbx_seq_one_letter_code
_entity_poly.pdbx_strand_id
1 'polypeptide(L)' 'NNVSDSQVLGDLLGQIPLDERVDSVYTDGAYDTKCCRRVISDRQAYAVIPPRKNAKPWKDTKVQIFRAE' A
#
# COMPACT_ATOMS: atom_id res chain seq x y z
N ASN A 1 19.83 -2.49 -14.54
CA ASN A 1 18.74 -2.80 -13.60
C ASN A 1 18.07 -1.48 -13.22
N ASN A 2 16.93 -1.13 -13.82
CA ASN A 2 16.31 0.21 -13.73
C ASN A 2 14.85 0.14 -13.21
N VAL A 3 14.51 -0.92 -12.47
CA VAL A 3 13.17 -1.12 -11.91
C VAL A 3 13.27 -0.94 -10.40
N SER A 4 12.39 -0.10 -9.84
CA SER A 4 12.26 0.07 -8.40
C SER A 4 11.35 -1.03 -7.83
N ASP A 5 11.62 -1.50 -6.62
CA ASP A 5 10.77 -2.45 -5.89
C ASP A 5 9.29 -1.99 -5.81
N SER A 6 9.07 -0.67 -5.76
CA SER A 6 7.72 -0.10 -5.77
C SER A 6 6.95 -0.33 -7.07
N GLN A 7 7.65 -0.51 -8.20
CA GLN A 7 7.04 -0.74 -9.52
C GLN A 7 6.63 -2.20 -9.70
N VAL A 8 7.33 -3.16 -9.09
CA VAL A 8 7.03 -4.60 -9.24
C VAL A 8 5.85 -5.06 -8.40
N LEU A 9 5.40 -4.27 -7.41
CA LEU A 9 4.27 -4.63 -6.55
C LEU A 9 2.99 -4.93 -7.34
N GLY A 10 2.75 -4.18 -8.44
CA GLY A 10 1.60 -4.41 -9.32
C GLY A 10 1.65 -5.79 -9.96
N ASP A 11 2.80 -6.16 -10.51
CA ASP A 11 3.01 -7.45 -11.15
C ASP A 11 2.95 -8.61 -10.14
N LEU A 12 3.44 -8.39 -8.92
CA LEU A 12 3.35 -9.37 -7.83
C LEU A 12 1.90 -9.65 -7.44
N LEU A 13 1.08 -8.60 -7.21
CA LEU A 13 -0.34 -8.80 -6.95
C LEU A 13 -1.03 -9.39 -8.18
N GLY A 14 -0.60 -9.00 -9.39
CA GLY A 14 -1.04 -9.53 -10.69
C GLY A 14 -0.96 -11.05 -10.83
N GLN A 15 -0.03 -11.69 -10.12
CA GLN A 15 0.11 -13.15 -10.11
C GLN A 15 -0.99 -13.86 -9.31
N ILE A 16 -1.62 -13.16 -8.37
CA ILE A 16 -2.76 -13.70 -7.61
C ILE A 16 -4.00 -13.62 -8.52
N PRO A 17 -4.71 -14.74 -8.73
CA PRO A 17 -5.96 -14.77 -9.50
C PRO A 17 -6.95 -13.71 -9.01
N LEU A 18 -7.72 -13.13 -9.92
CA LEU A 18 -8.67 -12.05 -9.58
C LEU A 18 -9.86 -12.53 -8.73
N ASP A 19 -10.16 -13.83 -8.78
CA ASP A 19 -11.15 -14.50 -7.95
C ASP A 19 -10.66 -14.74 -6.51
N GLU A 20 -9.35 -14.69 -6.28
CA GLU A 20 -8.76 -14.78 -4.94
C GLU A 20 -8.72 -13.40 -4.28
N ARG A 21 -9.44 -13.26 -3.16
CA ARG A 21 -9.47 -12.02 -2.39
C ARG A 21 -8.21 -11.85 -1.56
N VAL A 22 -7.58 -10.69 -1.72
CA VAL A 22 -6.48 -10.24 -0.86
C VAL A 22 -7.05 -9.29 0.18
N ASP A 23 -7.07 -9.71 1.44
CA ASP A 23 -7.60 -8.88 2.54
C ASP A 23 -6.62 -7.77 2.93
N SER A 24 -5.35 -8.12 3.08
CA SER A 24 -4.30 -7.16 3.42
C SER A 24 -2.96 -7.48 2.75
N VAL A 25 -2.18 -6.44 2.53
CA VAL A 25 -0.83 -6.49 1.96
C VAL A 25 0.13 -5.89 2.98
N TYR A 26 0.94 -6.77 3.59
CA TYR A 26 2.01 -6.35 4.50
C TYR A 26 3.28 -6.07 3.71
N THR A 27 3.81 -4.86 3.80
CA THR A 27 5.05 -4.45 3.12
C THR A 27 5.88 -3.56 4.02
N ASP A 28 7.17 -3.46 3.75
CA ASP A 28 8.02 -2.51 4.45
C ASP A 28 7.80 -1.06 3.94
N GLY A 29 8.27 -0.06 4.68
CA GLY A 29 8.02 1.34 4.32
C GLY A 29 8.63 1.85 3.00
N ALA A 30 9.38 1.06 2.23
CA ALA A 30 9.82 1.42 0.88
C ALA A 30 8.61 1.42 -0.07
N TYR A 31 7.59 0.65 0.27
CA TYR A 31 6.33 0.56 -0.43
C TYR A 31 5.32 1.63 0.04
N ASP A 32 5.69 2.54 0.96
CA ASP A 32 4.85 3.70 1.30
C ASP A 32 4.92 4.79 0.23
N THR A 33 4.60 4.42 -1.02
CA THR A 33 4.50 5.33 -2.16
C THR A 33 3.05 5.44 -2.63
N LYS A 34 2.70 6.57 -3.26
CA LYS A 34 1.37 6.77 -3.88
C LYS A 34 1.02 5.67 -4.89
N CYS A 35 2.01 5.21 -5.66
CA CYS A 35 1.84 4.15 -6.64
C CYS A 35 1.49 2.81 -5.99
N CYS A 36 2.25 2.39 -4.98
CA CYS A 36 2.00 1.13 -4.27
C CYS A 36 0.62 1.14 -3.58
N ARG A 37 0.26 2.24 -2.90
CA ARG A 37 -1.06 2.34 -2.26
C ARG A 37 -2.22 2.29 -3.26
N ARG A 38 -2.05 2.84 -4.46
CA ARG A 38 -3.03 2.73 -5.55
C ARG A 38 -3.23 1.28 -5.97
N VAL A 39 -2.13 0.58 -6.28
CA VAL A 39 -2.13 -0.83 -6.68
C VAL A 39 -2.83 -1.72 -5.63
N ILE A 40 -2.52 -1.53 -4.35
CA ILE A 40 -3.17 -2.26 -3.25
C ILE A 40 -4.67 -1.94 -3.18
N SER A 41 -5.04 -0.67 -3.37
CA SER A 41 -6.45 -0.23 -3.37
C SER A 41 -7.23 -0.76 -4.57
N ASP A 42 -6.60 -0.86 -5.75
CA ASP A 42 -7.20 -1.43 -6.95
C ASP A 42 -7.52 -2.93 -6.76
N ARG A 43 -6.75 -3.62 -5.92
CA ARG A 43 -7.01 -4.99 -5.45
C ARG A 43 -7.99 -5.08 -4.29
N GLN A 44 -8.58 -3.95 -3.87
CA GLN A 44 -9.47 -3.86 -2.70
C GLN A 44 -8.85 -4.38 -1.40
N ALA A 45 -7.51 -4.39 -1.32
CA ALA A 45 -6.77 -4.86 -0.16
C ALA A 45 -6.39 -3.72 0.77
N TYR A 46 -6.16 -4.02 2.05
CA TYR A 46 -5.66 -3.06 3.02
C TYR A 46 -4.12 -3.02 3.05
N ALA A 47 -3.52 -1.84 2.92
CA ALA A 47 -2.07 -1.68 3.00
C ALA A 47 -1.61 -1.58 4.46
N VAL A 48 -0.91 -2.61 4.95
CA VAL A 48 -0.26 -2.60 6.27
C VAL A 48 1.21 -2.24 6.09
N ILE A 49 1.54 -0.97 6.29
CA ILE A 49 2.90 -0.45 6.11
C ILE A 49 3.38 0.19 7.41
N PRO A 50 4.42 -0.36 8.07
CA PRO A 50 4.92 0.20 9.31
C PRO A 50 5.61 1.56 9.06
N PRO A 51 5.39 2.56 9.94
CA PRO A 51 6.07 3.85 9.82
C PRO A 51 7.59 3.70 9.91
N ARG A 52 8.31 4.29 8.95
CA ARG A 52 9.78 4.36 9.02
C ARG A 52 10.23 5.48 9.96
N LYS A 53 11.43 5.33 10.53
CA LYS A 53 12.10 6.41 11.27
C LYS A 53 12.20 7.64 10.35
N ASN A 54 11.61 8.77 10.78
CA ASN A 54 11.49 10.04 10.03
C ASN A 54 10.50 10.05 8.86
N ALA A 55 9.59 9.07 8.75
CA ALA A 55 8.49 9.14 7.80
C ALA A 55 7.65 10.40 8.10
N LYS A 56 7.37 11.19 7.05
CA LYS A 56 6.47 12.33 7.16
C LYS A 56 5.07 11.90 6.76
N PRO A 57 4.03 12.30 7.52
CA PRO A 57 2.65 12.13 7.08
C PRO A 57 2.47 12.77 5.71
N TRP A 58 1.69 12.11 4.85
CA TRP A 58 1.37 12.70 3.54
C TRP A 58 0.54 13.97 3.76
N LYS A 59 0.88 15.04 3.03
CA LYS A 59 0.21 16.35 3.17
C LYS A 59 -1.27 16.32 2.75
N ASP A 60 -1.75 15.22 2.18
CA ASP A 60 -3.10 15.05 1.63
C ASP A 60 -4.13 14.51 2.65
N THR A 61 -3.81 14.45 3.94
CA THR A 61 -4.69 13.79 4.91
C THR A 61 -5.92 14.67 5.25
N LYS A 62 -7.04 14.46 4.55
CA LYS A 62 -8.38 14.53 5.20
C LYS A 62 -8.39 13.43 6.26
N VAL A 63 -7.98 13.77 7.47
CA VAL A 63 -8.01 12.86 8.62
C VAL A 63 -9.49 12.65 8.96
N GLN A 64 -10.10 11.58 8.46
CA GLN A 64 -11.35 11.08 9.03
C GLN A 64 -10.98 10.41 10.35
N ILE A 65 -10.93 11.22 11.41
CA ILE A 65 -10.80 10.76 12.79
C ILE A 65 -12.09 10.02 13.11
N PHE A 66 -12.12 8.70 12.99
CA PHE A 66 -13.12 7.91 13.71
C PHE A 66 -12.70 7.89 15.17
N ARG A 67 -13.32 8.77 15.97
CA ARG A 67 -13.33 8.65 17.42
C ARG A 67 -14.23 7.46 17.72
N ALA A 68 -13.67 6.39 18.28
CA ALA A 68 -14.46 5.37 18.94
C ALA A 68 -14.84 5.91 20.33
N GLU A 69 -16.14 6.02 20.58
CA GLU A 69 -16.72 6.05 21.93
C GLU A 69 -16.94 4.61 22.41
#